data_AF-A0A2H1YEW2-F1
#
_entry.id   AF-A0A2H1YEW2-F1
#
_cell.length_a   1.000
_cell.length_b   1.000
_cell.length_c   1.000
_cell.angle_alpha   90.00
_cell.angle_beta   90.00
_cell.angle_gamma   90.00
#
_symmetry.space_group_name_H-M   'P 1'
#
loop_
_entity.id
_entity.type
_entity.pdbx_description
1 polymer ?
#
loop_
_entity_poly.entity_id
_entity_poly.type
_entity_poly.pdbx_seq_one_letter_code
_entity_poly.pdbx_strand_id
1 'polypeptide(L)'
;MKALKITLLFVIMVFSNTLFAQKNLFETLEANGEDAIYTVYDGISRNTEKEKGYHLGGRKSAEKVHLKIFRTSSGVPMGVHVRKVSDNQRIAHATTEYDNTKMDHYPLVLMISKPRESFLAIDNMAFFIRYFNYKDGSYEKINTIYILDESNKETKKKKKGGFFNKLKKTVKNKYTKAGLTDDNQKMFMAINLDDKIRKHWKAMRALQIKYKKTTKDLKDLEEIQNFRVNKYKKIDAKNEAYEKMAAAYRAKHGNGGDGMVELYNSSSNEVLIIDGNNDQGGTKISGKSSRKWNCKKDGYIGIRTKNGSNTSSKTIRKIYSANSKCKGKVSF
;
A
#
# COMPACT_ATOMS: atom_id res chain seq x y z
N MET A 1 -22.57 -25.84 -58.21
CA MET A 1 -21.26 -25.36 -57.68
C MET A 1 -21.27 -23.99 -56.99
N LYS A 2 -22.17 -23.04 -57.33
CA LYS A 2 -22.21 -21.73 -56.66
C LYS A 2 -22.76 -21.78 -55.21
N ALA A 3 -23.75 -22.63 -54.94
CA ALA A 3 -24.29 -22.81 -53.58
C ALA A 3 -23.26 -23.40 -52.59
N LEU A 4 -22.49 -24.41 -53.02
CA LEU A 4 -21.44 -25.04 -52.19
C LEU A 4 -20.30 -24.08 -51.81
N LYS A 5 -20.00 -23.10 -52.68
CA LYS A 5 -19.01 -22.04 -52.39
C LYS A 5 -19.51 -21.03 -51.37
N ILE A 6 -20.82 -20.74 -51.33
CA ILE A 6 -21.43 -19.80 -50.38
C ILE A 6 -21.52 -20.42 -48.98
N THR A 7 -21.86 -21.71 -48.88
CA THR A 7 -21.92 -22.43 -47.59
C THR A 7 -20.54 -22.56 -46.94
N LEU A 8 -19.48 -22.81 -47.73
CA LEU A 8 -18.10 -22.89 -47.23
C LEU A 8 -17.57 -21.54 -46.73
N LEU A 9 -17.95 -20.44 -47.39
CA LEU A 9 -17.59 -19.08 -46.96
C LEU A 9 -18.28 -18.69 -45.64
N PHE A 10 -19.52 -19.13 -45.42
CA PHE A 10 -20.26 -18.87 -44.19
C PHE A 10 -19.68 -19.66 -43.00
N VAL A 11 -19.29 -20.92 -43.20
CA VAL A 11 -18.64 -21.73 -42.16
C VAL A 11 -17.28 -21.15 -41.79
N ILE A 12 -16.47 -20.69 -42.75
CA ILE A 12 -15.19 -20.02 -42.47
C ILE A 12 -15.40 -18.68 -41.74
N MET A 13 -16.48 -17.94 -42.03
CA MET A 13 -16.81 -16.69 -41.34
C MET A 13 -17.24 -16.92 -39.88
N VAL A 14 -17.98 -18.00 -39.60
CA VAL A 14 -18.36 -18.41 -38.24
C VAL A 14 -17.12 -18.85 -37.43
N PHE A 15 -16.13 -19.49 -38.06
CA PHE A 15 -14.85 -19.82 -37.42
C PHE A 15 -13.86 -18.63 -37.32
N SER A 16 -14.04 -17.55 -38.09
CA SER A 16 -13.17 -16.36 -37.98
C SER A 16 -13.50 -15.45 -36.78
N ASN A 17 -14.63 -15.70 -36.10
CA ASN A 17 -14.89 -15.22 -34.75
C ASN A 17 -14.26 -16.13 -33.68
N THR A 18 -13.07 -16.72 -33.94
CA THR A 18 -12.20 -17.16 -32.84
C THR A 18 -11.86 -15.92 -32.02
N LEU A 19 -12.74 -15.66 -31.06
CA LEU A 19 -12.56 -14.84 -29.88
C LEU A 19 -11.09 -14.96 -29.50
N PHE A 20 -10.34 -13.86 -29.61
CA PHE A 20 -9.13 -13.76 -28.80
C PHE A 20 -9.60 -14.07 -27.38
N ALA A 21 -9.21 -15.24 -26.85
CA ALA A 21 -9.64 -15.68 -25.53
C ALA A 21 -9.38 -14.54 -24.56
N GLN A 22 -10.45 -13.97 -24.04
CA GLN A 22 -10.34 -12.74 -23.28
C GLN A 22 -9.74 -13.08 -21.93
N LYS A 23 -8.51 -12.62 -21.75
CA LYS A 23 -7.74 -12.95 -20.56
C LYS A 23 -8.28 -12.19 -19.38
N ASN A 24 -8.43 -12.90 -18.27
CA ASN A 24 -8.68 -12.28 -16.98
C ASN A 24 -7.41 -11.51 -16.51
N LEU A 25 -7.51 -10.81 -15.38
CA LEU A 25 -6.45 -9.99 -14.81
C LEU A 25 -5.13 -10.76 -14.66
N PHE A 26 -5.18 -11.93 -14.02
CA PHE A 26 -3.98 -12.72 -13.74
C PHE A 26 -3.42 -13.34 -15.01
N GLU A 27 -4.27 -13.89 -15.88
CA GLU A 27 -3.87 -14.43 -17.19
C GLU A 27 -3.22 -13.37 -18.08
N THR A 28 -3.69 -12.13 -18.02
CA THR A 28 -3.11 -10.99 -18.76
C THR A 28 -1.70 -10.71 -18.27
N LEU A 29 -1.50 -10.62 -16.95
CA LEU A 29 -0.19 -10.35 -16.36
C LEU A 29 0.79 -11.50 -16.57
N GLU A 30 0.36 -12.76 -16.37
CA GLU A 30 1.17 -13.95 -16.65
C GLU A 30 1.59 -14.02 -18.11
N ALA A 31 0.68 -13.67 -19.02
CA ALA A 31 0.99 -13.64 -20.44
C ALA A 31 2.01 -12.57 -20.82
N ASN A 32 2.14 -11.50 -20.04
CA ASN A 32 3.15 -10.47 -20.28
C ASN A 32 4.53 -10.89 -19.76
N GLY A 33 4.58 -11.80 -18.79
CA GLY A 33 5.79 -12.37 -18.21
C GLY A 33 6.02 -11.89 -16.78
N GLU A 34 6.64 -12.72 -15.95
CA GLU A 34 6.86 -12.42 -14.53
C GLU A 34 7.79 -11.22 -14.32
N ASP A 35 8.80 -11.05 -15.17
CA ASP A 35 9.75 -9.93 -15.15
C ASP A 35 9.40 -8.82 -16.14
N ALA A 36 8.15 -8.80 -16.63
CA ALA A 36 7.65 -7.72 -17.45
C ALA A 36 7.87 -6.37 -16.77
N ILE A 37 8.47 -5.43 -17.51
CA ILE A 37 8.71 -4.06 -17.08
C ILE A 37 7.61 -3.18 -17.67
N TYR A 38 7.02 -2.33 -16.86
CA TYR A 38 6.01 -1.37 -17.26
C TYR A 38 6.49 0.04 -17.00
N THR A 39 6.11 0.96 -17.87
CA THR A 39 6.29 2.39 -17.68
C THR A 39 5.06 2.97 -17.02
N VAL A 40 5.25 3.68 -15.91
CA VAL A 40 4.17 4.33 -15.16
C VAL A 40 3.83 5.69 -15.77
N TYR A 41 2.54 5.94 -15.96
CA TYR A 41 2.00 7.23 -16.35
C TYR A 41 0.91 7.64 -15.37
N ASP A 42 1.11 8.76 -14.68
CA ASP A 42 0.20 9.34 -13.69
C ASP A 42 -0.38 10.68 -14.18
N GLY A 43 -1.36 11.20 -13.44
CA GLY A 43 -1.93 12.54 -13.72
C GLY A 43 -2.71 12.57 -15.03
N ILE A 44 -3.45 11.51 -15.30
CA ILE A 44 -4.20 11.34 -16.54
C ILE A 44 -5.50 12.14 -16.46
N SER A 45 -5.76 12.96 -17.48
CA SER A 45 -7.01 13.72 -17.60
C SER A 45 -7.70 13.43 -18.93
N ARG A 46 -9.03 13.47 -18.95
CA ARG A 46 -9.79 13.38 -20.20
C ARG A 46 -9.58 14.66 -20.99
N ASN A 47 -9.34 14.53 -22.29
CA ASN A 47 -9.34 15.65 -23.21
C ASN A 47 -10.80 16.01 -23.51
N THR A 48 -11.23 17.20 -23.07
CA THR A 48 -12.60 17.70 -23.26
C THR A 48 -12.82 18.36 -24.63
N GLU A 49 -11.76 18.77 -25.33
CA GLU A 49 -11.84 19.43 -26.64
C GLU A 49 -11.90 18.43 -27.81
N LYS A 50 -11.38 17.23 -27.60
CA LYS A 50 -11.47 16.11 -28.54
C LYS A 50 -12.06 14.96 -27.75
N GLU A 51 -13.37 14.73 -27.88
CA GLU A 51 -14.22 13.76 -27.15
C GLU A 51 -13.71 12.30 -27.02
N LYS A 52 -12.47 11.99 -27.43
CA LYS A 52 -11.92 10.63 -27.54
C LYS A 52 -10.47 10.49 -27.04
N GLY A 53 -9.88 11.52 -26.42
CA GLY A 53 -8.47 11.51 -26.02
C GLY A 53 -8.23 11.59 -24.50
N TYR A 54 -7.08 11.08 -24.06
CA TYR A 54 -6.53 11.31 -22.73
C TYR A 54 -5.23 12.13 -22.83
N HIS A 55 -5.05 13.08 -21.90
CA HIS A 55 -3.79 13.77 -21.69
C HIS A 55 -3.03 13.09 -20.55
N LEU A 56 -1.73 12.88 -20.75
CA LEU A 56 -0.84 12.47 -19.67
C LEU A 56 -0.25 13.73 -19.05
N GLY A 57 -0.43 13.92 -17.75
CA GLY A 57 0.20 15.01 -17.02
C GLY A 57 1.71 14.98 -17.23
N GLY A 58 2.30 16.09 -17.69
CA GLY A 58 3.68 16.20 -18.19
C GLY A 58 4.81 16.00 -17.15
N ARG A 59 4.64 15.20 -16.11
CA ARG A 59 5.72 14.88 -15.17
C ARG A 59 6.65 13.80 -15.78
N LYS A 60 7.82 14.26 -16.21
CA LYS A 60 8.96 13.56 -16.84
C LYS A 60 9.57 12.35 -16.10
N SER A 61 8.93 11.78 -15.09
CA SER A 61 9.45 10.59 -14.40
C SER A 61 8.60 9.38 -14.72
N ALA A 62 8.80 8.82 -15.91
CA ALA A 62 8.18 7.57 -16.32
C ALA A 62 8.89 6.42 -15.56
N GLU A 63 8.54 6.26 -14.27
CA GLU A 63 9.08 5.22 -13.39
C GLU A 63 8.89 3.86 -14.05
N LYS A 64 9.87 2.96 -13.90
CA LYS A 64 9.79 1.60 -14.41
C LYS A 64 9.42 0.66 -13.27
N VAL A 65 8.41 -0.18 -13.49
CA VAL A 65 7.87 -1.07 -12.45
C VAL A 65 7.65 -2.48 -12.96
N HIS A 66 7.70 -3.44 -12.04
CA HIS A 66 7.14 -4.77 -12.20
C HIS A 66 5.72 -4.83 -11.63
N LEU A 67 4.82 -5.50 -12.34
CA LEU A 67 3.49 -5.87 -11.85
C LEU A 67 3.52 -7.34 -11.42
N LYS A 68 3.94 -7.59 -10.17
CA LYS A 68 4.13 -8.95 -9.64
C LYS A 68 2.82 -9.49 -9.08
N ILE A 69 2.39 -10.66 -9.55
CA ILE A 69 1.21 -11.35 -8.99
C ILE A 69 1.54 -11.81 -7.57
N PHE A 70 0.73 -11.38 -6.62
CA PHE A 70 0.79 -11.81 -5.23
C PHE A 70 -0.02 -13.09 -5.07
N ARG A 71 0.58 -14.13 -4.48
CA ARG A 71 0.01 -15.47 -4.37
C ARG A 71 -0.01 -15.94 -2.92
N THR A 72 -0.92 -16.86 -2.61
CA THR A 72 -0.86 -17.65 -1.38
C THR A 72 0.35 -18.59 -1.39
N SER A 73 0.61 -19.28 -0.27
CA SER A 73 1.69 -20.27 -0.17
C SER A 73 1.54 -21.45 -1.13
N SER A 74 0.31 -21.80 -1.53
CA SER A 74 0.05 -22.86 -2.53
C SER A 74 0.16 -22.37 -3.98
N GLY A 75 0.35 -21.07 -4.20
CA GLY A 75 0.44 -20.46 -5.53
C GLY A 75 -0.87 -19.86 -6.06
N VAL A 76 -1.95 -19.84 -5.27
CA VAL A 76 -3.23 -19.24 -5.68
C VAL A 76 -3.09 -17.72 -5.82
N PRO A 77 -3.39 -17.11 -6.98
CA PRO A 77 -3.27 -15.68 -7.18
C PRO A 77 -4.33 -14.92 -6.37
N MET A 78 -3.87 -13.92 -5.61
CA MET A 78 -4.71 -13.16 -4.67
C MET A 78 -4.48 -11.64 -4.74
N GLY A 79 -3.65 -11.17 -5.67
CA GLY A 79 -3.40 -9.75 -5.81
C GLY A 79 -2.28 -9.40 -6.76
N VAL A 80 -1.96 -8.12 -6.81
CA VAL A 80 -0.85 -7.57 -7.59
C VAL A 80 -0.11 -6.54 -6.75
N HIS A 81 1.22 -6.67 -6.74
CA HIS A 81 2.14 -5.67 -6.21
C HIS A 81 2.80 -4.90 -7.35
N VAL A 82 2.80 -3.57 -7.23
CA VAL A 82 3.56 -2.70 -8.12
C VAL A 82 4.88 -2.39 -7.42
N ARG A 83 5.98 -2.82 -8.01
CA ARG A 83 7.33 -2.65 -7.45
C ARG A 83 8.23 -1.93 -8.42
N LYS A 84 9.02 -0.97 -7.96
CA LYS A 84 10.03 -0.30 -8.78
C LYS A 84 11.06 -1.30 -9.29
N VAL A 85 11.56 -1.08 -10.50
CA VAL A 85 12.66 -1.87 -11.07
C VAL A 85 13.99 -1.55 -10.37
N SER A 86 14.19 -0.30 -9.94
CA SER A 86 15.45 0.20 -9.40
C SER A 86 15.83 -0.39 -8.05
N ASP A 87 14.88 -0.48 -7.12
CA ASP A 87 15.11 -0.85 -5.71
C ASP A 87 14.14 -1.92 -5.20
N ASN A 88 13.28 -2.47 -6.07
CA ASN A 88 12.23 -3.43 -5.73
C ASN A 88 11.24 -2.91 -4.65
N GLN A 89 11.22 -1.61 -4.39
CA GLN A 89 10.32 -0.99 -3.43
C GLN A 89 8.88 -1.11 -3.93
N ARG A 90 7.98 -1.60 -3.06
CA ARG A 90 6.54 -1.63 -3.34
C ARG A 90 5.96 -0.22 -3.26
N ILE A 91 5.46 0.30 -4.38
CA ILE A 91 4.88 1.66 -4.47
C ILE A 91 3.35 1.67 -4.56
N ALA A 92 2.75 0.57 -5.00
CA ALA A 92 1.30 0.39 -5.01
C ALA A 92 0.93 -1.08 -4.90
N HIS A 93 -0.33 -1.36 -4.58
CA HIS A 93 -0.86 -2.71 -4.48
C HIS A 93 -2.36 -2.75 -4.76
N ALA A 94 -2.81 -3.89 -5.26
CA ALA A 94 -4.21 -4.28 -5.36
C ALA A 94 -4.30 -5.74 -4.93
N THR A 95 -4.49 -5.97 -3.63
CA THR A 95 -4.38 -7.31 -3.04
C THR A 95 -5.52 -7.55 -2.06
N THR A 96 -6.08 -8.76 -2.05
CA THR A 96 -7.10 -9.14 -1.05
C THR A 96 -6.55 -9.31 0.36
N GLU A 97 -5.26 -8.99 0.57
CA GLU A 97 -4.57 -8.93 1.86
C GLU A 97 -5.13 -7.87 2.84
N TYR A 98 -6.01 -6.97 2.37
CA TYR A 98 -6.54 -5.83 3.10
C TYR A 98 -8.08 -5.86 3.10
N ASP A 99 -8.72 -5.50 4.21
CA ASP A 99 -10.19 -5.67 4.43
C ASP A 99 -11.08 -4.99 3.40
N ASN A 100 -10.65 -3.86 2.87
CA ASN A 100 -11.45 -3.09 1.92
C ASN A 100 -11.20 -3.51 0.47
N THR A 101 -10.33 -4.48 0.21
CA THR A 101 -9.98 -4.91 -1.15
C THR A 101 -10.67 -6.22 -1.49
N LYS A 102 -11.41 -6.23 -2.60
CA LYS A 102 -12.19 -7.36 -3.09
C LYS A 102 -11.74 -7.71 -4.50
N MET A 103 -11.60 -9.00 -4.74
CA MET A 103 -11.40 -9.55 -6.07
C MET A 103 -12.76 -9.96 -6.63
N ASP A 104 -13.04 -9.63 -7.89
CA ASP A 104 -14.32 -10.01 -8.50
C ASP A 104 -14.25 -11.42 -9.12
N HIS A 105 -15.35 -12.17 -9.00
CA HIS A 105 -15.66 -13.40 -9.74
C HIS A 105 -14.47 -14.36 -10.02
N TYR A 106 -13.81 -14.85 -8.98
CA TYR A 106 -12.77 -15.88 -9.09
C TYR A 106 -13.29 -17.16 -9.78
N PRO A 107 -12.51 -17.80 -10.68
CA PRO A 107 -11.14 -17.45 -11.09
C PRO A 107 -11.06 -16.43 -12.24
N LEU A 108 -12.19 -16.09 -12.87
CA LEU A 108 -12.28 -15.14 -13.99
C LEU A 108 -12.24 -13.69 -13.51
N VAL A 109 -11.19 -13.33 -12.81
CA VAL A 109 -11.00 -12.02 -12.17
C VAL A 109 -10.82 -10.95 -13.23
N LEU A 110 -11.78 -10.04 -13.35
CA LEU A 110 -11.64 -8.87 -14.22
C LEU A 110 -10.81 -7.79 -13.52
N MET A 111 -11.04 -7.58 -12.22
CA MET A 111 -10.40 -6.52 -11.46
C MET A 111 -10.36 -6.79 -9.96
N ILE A 112 -9.49 -6.04 -9.30
CA ILE A 112 -9.39 -5.99 -7.85
C ILE A 112 -9.77 -4.58 -7.39
N SER A 113 -10.81 -4.47 -6.58
CA SER A 113 -11.42 -3.19 -6.19
C SER A 113 -11.30 -2.92 -4.69
N LYS A 114 -10.99 -1.68 -4.35
CA LYS A 114 -11.20 -1.06 -3.05
C LYS A 114 -12.22 0.09 -3.18
N PRO A 115 -12.74 0.69 -2.09
CA PRO A 115 -13.94 1.54 -2.14
C PRO A 115 -13.93 2.69 -3.16
N ARG A 116 -12.76 3.17 -3.57
CA ARG A 116 -12.63 4.29 -4.51
C ARG A 116 -11.74 3.98 -5.71
N GLU A 117 -11.20 2.78 -5.82
CA GLU A 117 -10.20 2.47 -6.84
C GLU A 117 -10.22 0.99 -7.23
N SER A 118 -10.11 0.72 -8.52
CA SER A 118 -10.05 -0.62 -9.09
C SER A 118 -8.80 -0.80 -9.92
N PHE A 119 -8.20 -1.97 -9.83
CA PHE A 119 -7.05 -2.38 -10.61
C PHE A 119 -7.45 -3.45 -11.63
N LEU A 120 -7.14 -3.22 -12.90
CA LEU A 120 -7.41 -4.17 -13.98
C LEU A 120 -6.31 -4.14 -15.04
N ALA A 121 -6.19 -5.22 -15.83
CA ALA A 121 -5.21 -5.34 -16.89
C ALA A 121 -5.88 -5.74 -18.21
N ILE A 122 -5.45 -5.12 -19.30
CA ILE A 122 -5.94 -5.38 -20.66
C ILE A 122 -4.76 -5.35 -21.62
N ASP A 123 -4.50 -6.48 -22.27
CA ASP A 123 -3.37 -6.64 -23.19
C ASP A 123 -2.03 -6.24 -22.54
N ASN A 124 -1.37 -5.23 -23.11
CA ASN A 124 -0.08 -4.68 -22.70
C ASN A 124 -0.22 -3.54 -21.67
N MET A 125 -1.38 -3.40 -21.02
CA MET A 125 -1.63 -2.32 -20.07
C MET A 125 -2.26 -2.81 -18.77
N ALA A 126 -2.01 -2.06 -17.71
CA ALA A 126 -2.80 -2.12 -16.48
C ALA A 126 -3.20 -0.72 -16.03
N PHE A 127 -4.29 -0.64 -15.26
CA PHE A 127 -4.93 0.61 -14.88
C PHE A 127 -5.26 0.61 -13.40
N PHE A 128 -5.03 1.74 -12.73
CA PHE A 128 -5.81 2.11 -11.56
C PHE A 128 -6.90 3.10 -11.98
N ILE A 129 -8.15 2.73 -11.73
CA ILE A 129 -9.33 3.52 -12.12
C ILE A 129 -10.10 3.90 -10.87
N ARG A 130 -10.54 5.16 -10.78
CA ARG A 130 -11.34 5.67 -9.66
C ARG A 130 -12.84 5.55 -9.88
N TYR A 131 -13.53 5.17 -8.81
CA TYR A 131 -14.99 5.05 -8.73
C TYR A 131 -15.59 4.23 -9.88
N PHE A 132 -15.10 3.00 -10.05
CA PHE A 132 -15.64 2.08 -11.05
C PHE A 132 -17.04 1.61 -10.66
N ASN A 133 -18.00 1.76 -11.56
CA ASN A 133 -19.36 1.28 -11.40
C ASN A 133 -19.52 -0.10 -12.07
N TYR A 134 -19.72 -1.13 -11.24
CA TYR A 134 -19.87 -2.50 -11.71
C TYR A 134 -21.17 -2.77 -12.48
N LYS A 135 -22.17 -1.89 -12.43
CA LYS A 135 -23.45 -2.10 -13.13
C LYS A 135 -23.32 -1.88 -14.64
N ASP A 136 -22.57 -0.86 -15.04
CA ASP A 136 -22.50 -0.39 -16.43
C ASP A 136 -21.06 -0.28 -16.97
N GLY A 137 -20.06 -0.55 -16.13
CA GLY A 137 -18.65 -0.45 -16.48
C GLY A 137 -18.14 0.98 -16.61
N SER A 138 -18.91 1.97 -16.14
CA SER A 138 -18.50 3.37 -16.11
C SER A 138 -17.51 3.65 -14.98
N TYR A 139 -16.80 4.77 -15.07
CA TYR A 139 -15.87 5.23 -14.04
C TYR A 139 -15.63 6.73 -14.16
N GLU A 140 -15.20 7.34 -13.05
CA GLU A 140 -14.92 8.78 -13.00
C GLU A 140 -13.65 9.11 -13.78
N LYS A 141 -12.53 8.48 -13.45
CA LYS A 141 -11.23 8.74 -14.09
C LYS A 141 -10.25 7.59 -14.01
N ILE A 142 -9.30 7.58 -14.94
CA ILE A 142 -8.10 6.75 -14.86
C ILE A 142 -7.08 7.53 -14.02
N ASN A 143 -6.59 6.94 -12.92
CA ASN A 143 -5.62 7.57 -12.03
C ASN A 143 -4.18 7.34 -12.53
N THR A 144 -3.89 6.08 -12.88
CA THR A 144 -2.56 5.63 -13.29
C THR A 144 -2.70 4.59 -14.40
N ILE A 145 -1.80 4.63 -15.38
CA ILE A 145 -1.65 3.59 -16.41
C ILE A 145 -0.23 3.04 -16.36
N TYR A 146 -0.14 1.72 -16.49
CA TYR A 146 1.10 0.99 -16.68
C TYR A 146 1.13 0.48 -18.11
N ILE A 147 2.12 0.86 -18.92
CA ILE A 147 2.30 0.27 -20.27
C ILE A 147 3.53 -0.63 -20.26
N LEU A 148 3.36 -1.86 -20.75
CA LEU A 148 4.44 -2.80 -20.96
C LEU A 148 5.54 -2.21 -21.85
N ASP A 149 6.77 -2.23 -21.36
CA ASP A 149 7.97 -1.95 -22.13
C ASP A 149 8.42 -3.21 -22.88
N GLU A 150 8.32 -3.17 -24.20
CA GLU A 150 8.66 -4.32 -25.05
C GLU A 150 10.16 -4.39 -25.42
N SER A 151 10.96 -3.39 -25.04
CA SER A 151 12.42 -3.40 -25.30
C SER A 151 13.17 -4.49 -24.54
N ASN A 152 12.61 -4.96 -23.42
CA ASN A 152 13.25 -5.93 -22.52
C ASN A 152 12.68 -7.36 -22.62
N LYS A 153 11.93 -7.69 -23.69
CA LYS A 153 11.56 -9.10 -23.94
C LYS A 153 12.73 -9.84 -24.59
N GLU A 154 13.57 -10.48 -23.78
CA GLU A 154 14.45 -11.55 -24.26
C GLU A 154 13.62 -12.60 -25.00
N THR A 155 13.84 -12.69 -26.32
CA THR A 155 13.78 -13.84 -27.26
C THR A 155 12.85 -15.06 -27.01
N LYS A 156 11.83 -15.01 -26.14
CA LYS A 156 10.80 -16.05 -26.05
C LYS A 156 9.68 -15.72 -27.03
N LYS A 157 9.72 -16.38 -28.20
CA LYS A 157 8.67 -16.54 -29.24
C LYS A 157 7.79 -15.29 -29.43
N LYS A 158 8.03 -14.52 -30.52
CA LYS A 158 7.19 -13.40 -31.00
C LYS A 158 5.69 -13.69 -30.79
N LYS A 159 5.11 -13.24 -29.67
CA LYS A 159 3.66 -13.26 -29.47
C LYS A 159 3.07 -12.30 -30.49
N LYS A 160 2.07 -12.76 -31.27
CA LYS A 160 1.30 -11.95 -32.21
C LYS A 160 0.95 -10.62 -31.51
N GLY A 161 1.50 -9.52 -32.02
CA GLY A 161 1.46 -8.23 -31.34
C GLY A 161 0.04 -7.83 -30.98
N GLY A 162 -0.17 -7.44 -29.72
CA GLY A 162 -1.46 -6.95 -29.23
C GLY A 162 -1.97 -5.75 -30.01
N PHE A 163 -3.21 -5.33 -29.74
CA PHE A 163 -3.84 -4.16 -30.38
C PHE A 163 -2.93 -2.93 -30.37
N PHE A 164 -2.22 -2.69 -29.26
CA PHE A 164 -1.25 -1.60 -29.14
C PHE A 164 -0.04 -1.74 -30.07
N ASN A 165 0.38 -2.94 -30.43
CA ASN A 165 1.51 -3.14 -31.34
C ASN A 165 1.09 -2.86 -32.78
N LYS A 166 -0.16 -3.19 -33.13
CA LYS A 166 -0.76 -2.78 -34.40
C LYS A 166 -0.88 -1.25 -34.44
N LEU A 167 -1.37 -0.64 -33.37
CA LEU A 167 -1.54 0.81 -33.31
C LEU A 167 -0.22 1.58 -33.23
N LYS A 168 0.79 1.10 -32.50
CA LYS A 168 2.14 1.67 -32.41
C LYS A 168 2.77 1.81 -33.79
N LYS A 169 2.62 0.78 -34.61
CA LYS A 169 3.06 0.78 -36.01
C LYS A 169 2.29 1.80 -36.87
N THR A 170 0.98 1.95 -36.64
CA THR A 170 0.13 2.89 -37.41
C THR A 170 0.31 4.36 -36.98
N VAL A 171 0.52 4.64 -35.69
CA VAL A 171 0.59 5.99 -35.12
C VAL A 171 1.96 6.64 -35.32
N LYS A 172 3.05 5.84 -35.36
CA LYS A 172 4.40 6.34 -35.69
C LYS A 172 4.43 7.13 -36.99
N ASN A 173 3.59 6.79 -37.97
CA ASN A 173 3.58 7.43 -39.28
C ASN A 173 2.70 8.69 -39.37
N LYS A 174 1.86 9.00 -38.37
CA LYS A 174 0.82 10.05 -38.48
C LYS A 174 1.04 11.29 -37.58
N TYR A 175 1.91 11.20 -36.56
CA TYR A 175 2.07 12.23 -35.51
C TYR A 175 3.50 12.80 -35.35
N THR A 176 4.29 12.82 -36.43
CA THR A 176 5.62 13.46 -36.48
C THR A 176 5.57 15.00 -36.40
N LYS A 177 4.40 15.65 -36.54
CA LYS A 177 4.28 17.11 -36.66
C LYS A 177 3.93 17.90 -35.37
N ALA A 178 3.88 17.28 -34.19
CA ALA A 178 3.33 17.93 -32.98
C ALA A 178 4.32 18.15 -31.81
N GLY A 179 5.63 18.01 -32.01
CA GLY A 179 6.63 18.30 -30.95
C GLY A 179 6.64 17.34 -29.73
N LEU A 180 5.84 16.27 -29.75
CA LEU A 180 5.81 15.23 -28.71
C LEU A 180 6.94 14.20 -28.95
N THR A 181 7.73 13.89 -27.92
CA THR A 181 8.92 13.01 -28.04
C THR A 181 8.70 11.56 -27.57
N ASP A 182 7.69 11.27 -26.76
CA ASP A 182 7.37 9.89 -26.31
C ASP A 182 6.28 9.25 -27.19
N ASP A 183 6.65 8.19 -27.92
CA ASP A 183 5.75 7.39 -28.75
C ASP A 183 4.54 6.85 -27.96
N ASN A 184 4.72 6.49 -26.69
CA ASN A 184 3.64 5.99 -25.84
C ASN A 184 2.59 7.09 -25.55
N GLN A 185 3.03 8.34 -25.38
CA GLN A 185 2.12 9.49 -25.21
C GLN A 185 1.28 9.74 -26.46
N LYS A 186 1.88 9.67 -27.65
CA LYS A 186 1.17 9.80 -28.93
C LYS A 186 0.11 8.70 -29.12
N MET A 187 0.42 7.48 -28.67
CA MET A 187 -0.51 6.35 -28.75
C MET A 187 -1.71 6.52 -27.83
N PHE A 188 -1.51 7.03 -26.61
CA PHE A 188 -2.61 7.28 -25.69
C PHE A 188 -3.62 8.30 -26.22
N MET A 189 -3.12 9.37 -26.85
CA MET A 189 -3.99 10.37 -27.47
C MET A 189 -4.81 9.81 -28.64
N ALA A 190 -4.36 8.72 -29.26
CA ALA A 190 -5.01 8.09 -30.41
C ALA A 190 -6.04 7.00 -30.04
N ILE A 191 -6.18 6.63 -28.76
CA ILE A 191 -7.03 5.51 -28.34
C ILE A 191 -8.17 6.00 -27.46
N ASN A 192 -9.38 5.54 -27.79
CA ASN A 192 -10.51 5.64 -26.89
C ASN A 192 -10.39 4.57 -25.77
N LEU A 193 -9.69 4.93 -24.68
CA LEU A 193 -9.52 4.02 -23.54
C LEU A 193 -10.85 3.66 -22.86
N ASP A 194 -11.83 4.57 -22.87
CA ASP A 194 -13.16 4.33 -22.29
C ASP A 194 -13.91 3.23 -23.02
N ASP A 195 -13.89 3.25 -24.35
CA ASP A 195 -14.47 2.19 -25.16
C ASP A 195 -13.76 0.86 -24.92
N LYS A 196 -12.42 0.88 -24.83
CA LYS A 196 -11.62 -0.33 -24.58
C LYS A 196 -11.92 -0.96 -23.22
N ILE A 197 -11.92 -0.17 -22.15
CA ILE A 197 -12.22 -0.65 -20.80
C ILE A 197 -13.67 -1.16 -20.73
N ARG A 198 -14.64 -0.43 -21.29
CA ARG A 198 -16.05 -0.85 -21.29
C ARG A 198 -16.30 -2.12 -22.09
N LYS A 199 -15.71 -2.27 -23.29
CA LYS A 199 -15.78 -3.51 -24.07
C LYS A 199 -15.16 -4.68 -23.33
N HIS A 200 -13.99 -4.45 -22.72
CA HIS A 200 -13.34 -5.50 -21.95
C HIS A 200 -14.19 -5.93 -20.74
N TRP A 201 -14.73 -4.97 -19.97
CA TRP A 201 -15.67 -5.26 -18.88
C TRP A 201 -16.89 -6.05 -19.37
N LYS A 202 -17.60 -5.59 -20.40
CA LYS A 202 -18.80 -6.27 -20.93
C LYS A 202 -18.54 -7.74 -21.25
N ALA A 203 -17.44 -7.99 -21.95
CA ALA A 203 -17.14 -9.33 -22.41
C ALA A 203 -16.60 -10.24 -21.27
N MET A 204 -15.84 -9.71 -20.30
CA MET A 204 -15.50 -10.45 -19.08
C MET A 204 -16.72 -10.75 -18.21
N ARG A 205 -17.67 -9.80 -18.07
CA ARG A 205 -18.93 -10.03 -17.34
C ARG A 205 -19.74 -11.15 -17.99
N ALA A 206 -19.82 -11.18 -19.31
CA ALA A 206 -20.50 -12.25 -20.04
C ALA A 206 -19.88 -13.63 -19.78
N LEU A 207 -18.54 -13.72 -19.66
CA LEU A 207 -17.85 -14.95 -19.27
C LEU A 207 -18.13 -15.32 -17.82
N GLN A 208 -18.05 -14.36 -16.90
CA GLN A 208 -18.30 -14.58 -15.47
C GLN A 208 -19.72 -15.06 -15.18
N ILE A 209 -20.74 -14.56 -15.89
CA ILE A 209 -22.15 -15.00 -15.73
C ILE A 209 -22.33 -16.46 -16.14
N LYS A 210 -21.62 -16.91 -17.17
CA LYS A 210 -21.72 -18.28 -17.69
C LYS A 210 -20.88 -19.28 -16.89
N TYR A 211 -19.91 -18.79 -16.10
CA TYR A 211 -18.95 -19.63 -15.43
C TYR A 211 -19.54 -20.30 -14.18
N LYS A 212 -19.41 -21.62 -14.11
CA LYS A 212 -19.75 -22.40 -12.92
C LYS A 212 -18.47 -22.74 -12.16
N LYS A 213 -18.42 -22.37 -10.88
CA LYS A 213 -17.27 -22.67 -10.02
C LYS A 213 -17.11 -24.18 -9.85
N THR A 214 -15.87 -24.63 -9.97
CA THR A 214 -15.44 -25.99 -9.68
C THR A 214 -15.13 -26.15 -8.19
N THR A 215 -14.98 -27.40 -7.74
CA THR A 215 -14.51 -27.70 -6.38
C THR A 215 -13.13 -27.09 -6.09
N LYS A 216 -12.26 -27.02 -7.10
CA LYS A 216 -10.96 -26.38 -6.97
C LYS A 216 -11.10 -24.88 -6.71
N ASP A 217 -11.95 -24.19 -7.47
CA ASP A 217 -12.14 -22.74 -7.29
C ASP A 217 -12.67 -22.38 -5.90
N LEU A 218 -13.52 -23.25 -5.33
CA LEU A 218 -14.02 -23.08 -3.97
C LEU A 218 -12.91 -23.24 -2.92
N LYS A 219 -12.02 -24.22 -3.10
CA LYS A 219 -10.84 -24.41 -2.23
C LYS A 219 -9.86 -23.24 -2.35
N ASP A 220 -9.59 -22.79 -3.57
CA ASP A 220 -8.70 -21.66 -3.82
C ASP A 220 -9.26 -20.37 -3.17
N LEU A 221 -10.59 -20.16 -3.25
CA LEU A 221 -11.27 -19.06 -2.55
C LEU A 221 -11.16 -19.16 -1.02
N GLU A 222 -11.36 -20.36 -0.47
CA GLU A 222 -11.20 -20.61 0.97
C GLU A 222 -9.76 -20.32 1.42
N GLU A 223 -8.75 -20.69 0.64
CA GLU A 223 -7.36 -20.39 0.94
C GLU A 223 -7.09 -18.86 0.95
N ILE A 224 -7.63 -18.13 -0.02
CA ILE A 224 -7.53 -16.67 -0.05
C ILE A 224 -8.18 -16.05 1.20
N GLN A 225 -9.32 -16.58 1.65
CA GLN A 225 -10.00 -16.12 2.87
C GLN A 225 -9.18 -16.44 4.12
N ASN A 226 -8.67 -17.67 4.23
CA ASN A 226 -7.86 -18.13 5.36
C ASN A 226 -6.55 -17.37 5.47
N PHE A 227 -5.92 -17.02 4.36
CA PHE A 227 -4.74 -16.15 4.34
C PHE A 227 -5.04 -14.83 5.07
N ARG A 228 -6.20 -14.22 4.79
CA ARG A 228 -6.65 -12.96 5.41
C ARG A 228 -6.84 -13.14 6.92
N VAL A 229 -7.60 -14.15 7.32
CA VAL A 229 -7.86 -14.44 8.75
C VAL A 229 -6.56 -14.65 9.52
N ASN A 230 -5.63 -15.43 8.97
CA ASN A 230 -4.36 -15.72 9.63
C ASN A 230 -3.47 -14.49 9.77
N LYS A 231 -3.52 -13.55 8.82
CA LYS A 231 -2.81 -12.27 8.95
C LYS A 231 -3.35 -11.44 10.11
N TYR A 232 -4.67 -11.31 10.25
CA TYR A 232 -5.28 -10.55 11.35
C TYR A 232 -4.99 -11.19 12.72
N LYS A 233 -5.10 -12.51 12.84
CA LYS A 233 -4.70 -13.24 14.05
C LYS A 233 -3.26 -12.92 14.49
N LYS A 234 -2.32 -12.80 13.54
CA LYS A 234 -0.93 -12.43 13.84
C LYS A 234 -0.79 -10.97 14.30
N ILE A 235 -1.60 -10.06 13.75
CA ILE A 235 -1.63 -8.66 14.18
C ILE A 235 -2.20 -8.56 15.60
N ASP A 236 -3.31 -9.23 15.86
CA ASP A 236 -3.94 -9.26 17.18
C ASP A 236 -2.99 -9.83 18.24
N ALA A 237 -2.32 -10.94 17.95
CA ALA A 237 -1.32 -11.51 18.86
C ALA A 237 -0.15 -10.55 19.15
N LYS A 238 0.29 -9.77 18.15
CA LYS A 238 1.33 -8.73 18.35
C LYS A 238 0.83 -7.57 19.18
N ASN A 239 -0.40 -7.13 18.95
CA ASN A 239 -1.03 -6.06 19.72
C ASN A 239 -1.23 -6.49 21.18
N GLU A 240 -1.68 -7.72 21.42
CA GLU A 240 -1.82 -8.28 22.76
C GLU A 240 -0.45 -8.36 23.47
N ALA A 241 0.60 -8.80 22.76
CA ALA A 241 1.95 -8.81 23.31
C ALA A 241 2.45 -7.40 23.67
N TYR A 242 2.18 -6.40 22.81
CA TYR A 242 2.51 -5.02 23.09
C TYR A 242 1.75 -4.48 24.30
N GLU A 243 0.44 -4.75 24.41
CA GLU A 243 -0.36 -4.36 25.58
C GLU A 243 0.13 -5.04 26.86
N LYS A 244 0.53 -6.31 26.82
CA LYS A 244 1.15 -7.00 27.96
C LYS A 244 2.47 -6.35 28.36
N MET A 245 3.33 -6.00 27.40
CA MET A 245 4.57 -5.26 27.67
C MET A 245 4.30 -3.88 28.26
N ALA A 246 3.34 -3.14 27.71
CA ALA A 246 2.94 -1.83 28.21
C ALA A 246 2.35 -1.93 29.63
N ALA A 247 1.52 -2.94 29.90
CA ALA A 247 0.98 -3.21 31.23
C ALA A 247 2.07 -3.61 32.24
N ALA A 248 3.02 -4.48 31.84
CA ALA A 248 4.17 -4.83 32.67
C ALA A 248 5.07 -3.62 32.97
N TYR A 249 5.27 -2.74 31.98
CA TYR A 249 5.97 -1.47 32.16
C TYR A 249 5.21 -0.55 33.13
N ARG A 250 3.89 -0.37 32.97
CA ARG A 250 3.05 0.39 33.91
C ARG A 250 3.08 -0.21 35.32
N ALA A 251 3.08 -1.53 35.46
CA ALA A 251 3.15 -2.20 36.76
C ALA A 251 4.53 -2.02 37.42
N LYS A 252 5.61 -2.14 36.66
CA LYS A 252 6.99 -1.97 37.13
C LYS A 252 7.32 -0.51 37.48
N HIS A 253 6.77 0.44 36.74
CA HIS A 253 7.03 1.87 36.88
C HIS A 253 5.90 2.63 37.60
N GLY A 254 4.87 1.93 38.07
CA GLY A 254 3.69 2.52 38.73
C GLY A 254 2.83 3.38 37.80
N ASN A 255 1.63 3.74 38.26
CA ASN A 255 0.79 4.77 37.62
C ASN A 255 1.48 6.14 37.70
N GLY A 256 2.48 6.35 36.84
CA GLY A 256 3.13 7.63 36.60
C GLY A 256 2.12 8.56 35.94
N GLY A 257 1.49 9.41 36.74
CA GLY A 257 0.43 10.27 36.25
C GLY A 257 0.23 11.48 37.13
N ASP A 258 -0.20 11.29 38.38
CA ASP A 258 -0.41 12.40 39.30
C ASP A 258 -0.26 11.95 40.76
N GLY A 259 0.55 12.69 41.52
CA GLY A 259 0.75 12.45 42.94
C GLY A 259 2.08 12.98 43.47
N MET A 260 2.19 13.00 44.79
CA MET A 260 3.43 13.25 45.51
C MET A 260 4.04 11.91 45.94
N VAL A 261 5.37 11.82 45.96
CA VAL A 261 6.12 10.78 46.68
C VAL A 261 6.63 11.37 47.99
N GLU A 262 6.68 10.58 49.06
CA GLU A 262 7.27 11.02 50.32
C GLU A 262 8.77 10.65 50.34
N LEU A 263 9.64 11.64 50.30
CA LEU A 263 11.09 11.46 50.41
C LEU A 263 11.50 11.56 51.89
N TYR A 264 12.06 10.50 52.44
CA TYR A 264 12.53 10.43 53.82
C TYR A 264 14.06 10.49 53.89
N ASN A 265 14.56 11.52 54.55
CA ASN A 265 15.98 11.69 54.80
C ASN A 265 16.39 10.83 56.01
N SER A 266 17.08 9.73 55.75
CA SER A 266 17.53 8.81 56.80
C SER A 266 18.76 9.32 57.56
N SER A 267 19.43 10.37 57.08
CA SER A 267 20.59 10.97 57.74
C SER A 267 20.19 11.87 58.92
N SER A 268 21.16 12.23 59.76
CA SER A 268 20.97 13.21 60.84
C SER A 268 21.02 14.66 60.37
N ASN A 269 21.45 14.91 59.13
CA ASN A 269 21.74 16.24 58.61
C ASN A 269 20.66 16.71 57.64
N GLU A 270 20.45 18.02 57.49
CA GLU A 270 19.57 18.56 56.45
C GLU A 270 20.17 18.27 55.05
N VAL A 271 19.33 17.80 54.13
CA VAL A 271 19.72 17.59 52.73
C VAL A 271 18.85 18.49 51.83
N LEU A 272 19.48 19.14 50.87
CA LEU A 272 18.81 19.89 49.81
C LEU A 272 18.55 18.98 48.61
N ILE A 273 17.30 18.89 48.15
CA ILE A 273 16.93 18.12 46.95
C ILE A 273 16.62 19.06 45.80
N ILE A 274 17.28 18.86 44.65
CA ILE A 274 17.15 19.67 43.44
C ILE A 274 16.48 18.84 42.33
N ASP A 275 15.64 19.52 41.54
CA ASP A 275 14.98 18.96 40.36
C ASP A 275 16.00 18.68 39.25
N GLY A 276 15.94 17.51 38.62
CA GLY A 276 16.82 17.17 37.49
C GLY A 276 16.83 18.20 36.36
N ASN A 277 15.72 18.91 36.16
CA ASN A 277 15.52 19.86 35.07
C ASN A 277 15.70 21.33 35.47
N ASN A 278 15.99 21.63 36.74
CA ASN A 278 16.20 23.01 37.19
C ASN A 278 17.29 23.06 38.27
N ASP A 279 18.38 23.75 37.95
CA ASP A 279 19.51 23.91 38.88
C ASP A 279 19.29 25.09 39.86
N GLN A 280 18.15 25.78 39.82
CA GLN A 280 17.83 26.90 40.72
C GLN A 280 16.71 26.56 41.70
N GLY A 281 17.04 26.60 42.99
CA GLY A 281 16.12 26.32 44.09
C GLY A 281 15.92 24.83 44.35
N GLY A 282 15.82 24.45 45.62
CA GLY A 282 15.66 23.06 46.03
C GLY A 282 14.79 22.92 47.28
N THR A 283 14.33 21.71 47.53
CA THR A 283 13.52 21.36 48.70
C THR A 283 14.44 20.85 49.80
N LYS A 284 14.50 21.58 50.92
CA LYS A 284 15.22 21.13 52.12
C LYS A 284 14.43 20.08 52.88
N ILE A 285 15.11 19.03 53.32
CA ILE A 285 14.55 17.97 54.15
C ILE A 285 15.46 17.79 55.36
N SER A 286 14.98 18.13 56.56
CA SER A 286 15.71 17.98 57.82
C SER A 286 16.10 16.53 58.06
N GLY A 287 17.12 16.29 58.88
CA GLY A 287 17.51 14.94 59.28
C GLY A 287 16.34 14.18 59.92
N LYS A 288 16.25 12.88 59.65
CA LYS A 288 15.20 11.98 60.16
C LYS A 288 13.77 12.43 59.86
N SER A 289 13.56 13.21 58.80
CA SER A 289 12.24 13.76 58.43
C SER A 289 11.85 13.42 56.99
N SER A 290 10.55 13.58 56.69
CA SER A 290 9.98 13.33 55.38
C SER A 290 9.49 14.62 54.72
N ARG A 291 9.52 14.68 53.39
CA ARG A 291 8.85 15.74 52.63
C ARG A 291 8.21 15.21 51.35
N LYS A 292 7.08 15.80 50.96
CA LYS A 292 6.41 15.50 49.70
C LYS A 292 7.21 16.06 48.52
N TRP A 293 7.44 15.24 47.51
CA TRP A 293 8.13 15.57 46.27
C TRP A 293 7.24 15.26 45.07
N ASN A 294 7.32 16.09 44.03
CA ASN A 294 6.54 15.88 42.82
C ASN A 294 7.03 14.62 42.11
N CYS A 295 6.14 13.63 41.96
CA CYS A 295 6.49 12.35 41.36
C CYS A 295 7.01 12.49 39.91
N LYS A 296 6.64 13.55 39.18
CA LYS A 296 7.06 13.76 37.78
C LYS A 296 8.51 14.23 37.62
N LYS A 297 9.23 14.50 38.72
CA LYS A 297 10.54 15.13 38.69
C LYS A 297 11.59 14.19 39.28
N ASP A 298 12.72 14.03 38.60
CA ASP A 298 13.90 13.41 39.21
C ASP A 298 14.37 14.27 40.39
N GLY A 299 14.85 13.63 41.46
CA GLY A 299 15.40 14.30 42.63
C GLY A 299 16.88 13.96 42.82
N TYR A 300 17.72 14.98 42.95
CA TYR A 300 19.16 14.86 43.16
C TYR A 300 19.58 15.58 44.43
N ILE A 301 20.65 15.13 45.09
CA ILE A 301 21.26 15.90 46.18
C ILE A 301 21.86 17.17 45.60
N GLY A 302 21.56 18.32 46.20
CA GLY A 302 22.12 19.62 45.87
C GLY A 302 23.25 20.04 46.81
N ILE A 303 24.20 20.83 46.28
CA ILE A 303 25.24 21.51 47.05
C ILE A 303 25.08 23.03 46.85
N ARG A 304 25.28 23.82 47.90
CA ARG A 304 25.32 25.28 47.79
C ARG A 304 26.63 25.70 47.12
N THR A 305 26.55 26.51 46.08
CA THR A 305 27.73 26.88 45.27
C THR A 305 28.55 28.03 45.87
N LYS A 306 28.02 28.78 46.85
CA LYS A 306 28.76 29.80 47.60
C LYS A 306 28.13 30.08 48.97
N ASN A 307 28.94 30.27 50.01
CA ASN A 307 28.45 30.67 51.34
C ASN A 307 27.68 32.00 51.24
N GLY A 308 26.41 31.99 51.63
CA GLY A 308 25.52 33.16 51.58
C GLY A 308 24.74 33.37 50.27
N SER A 309 24.98 32.55 49.23
CA SER A 309 24.20 32.63 47.99
C SER A 309 22.99 31.68 47.99
N ASN A 310 21.89 32.10 47.36
CA ASN A 310 20.73 31.24 47.05
C ASN A 310 21.00 30.29 45.86
N THR A 311 22.16 30.40 45.22
CA THR A 311 22.55 29.53 44.09
C THR A 311 22.97 28.16 44.63
N SER A 312 22.34 27.11 44.10
CA SER A 312 22.66 25.71 44.41
C SER A 312 22.95 24.97 43.10
N SER A 313 23.64 23.84 43.15
CA SER A 313 23.87 22.99 41.98
C SER A 313 23.58 21.54 42.32
N LYS A 314 22.98 20.79 41.40
CA LYS A 314 22.77 19.36 41.59
C LYS A 314 24.10 18.60 41.57
N THR A 315 24.17 17.55 42.36
CA THR A 315 25.23 16.54 42.27
C THR A 315 24.83 15.44 41.29
N ILE A 316 25.77 14.56 40.96
CA ILE A 316 25.50 13.34 40.19
C ILE A 316 24.65 12.32 40.99
N ARG A 317 24.46 12.51 42.30
CA ARG A 317 23.77 11.54 43.15
C ARG A 317 22.26 11.73 43.08
N LYS A 318 21.63 10.89 42.26
CA LYS A 318 20.17 10.75 42.16
C LYS A 318 19.62 10.00 43.36
N ILE A 319 18.65 10.58 44.05
CA ILE A 319 17.94 9.93 45.17
C ILE A 319 16.54 9.46 44.78
N TYR A 320 16.01 10.01 43.68
CA TYR A 320 14.68 9.70 43.21
C TYR A 320 14.60 9.78 41.68
N SER A 321 14.00 8.77 41.06
CA SER A 321 13.73 8.75 39.62
C SER A 321 12.25 9.07 39.38
N ALA A 322 11.98 9.98 38.44
CA ALA A 322 10.65 10.41 38.07
C ALA A 322 9.74 9.20 37.80
N ASN A 323 8.50 9.34 38.25
CA ASN A 323 7.40 8.39 38.19
C ASN A 323 7.59 7.11 39.00
N SER A 324 8.71 6.93 39.71
CA SER A 324 8.89 5.76 40.56
C SER A 324 8.14 5.91 41.90
N LYS A 325 7.48 4.85 42.37
CA LYS A 325 6.89 4.78 43.73
C LYS A 325 5.98 5.98 44.10
N CYS A 326 5.24 6.55 43.14
CA CYS A 326 4.28 7.64 43.42
C CYS A 326 3.29 7.23 44.51
N LYS A 327 2.94 8.14 45.44
CA LYS A 327 2.09 7.89 46.62
C LYS A 327 2.70 6.92 47.66
N GLY A 328 3.94 6.47 47.44
CA GLY A 328 4.72 5.71 48.40
C GLY A 328 5.78 6.56 49.10
N LYS A 329 6.62 5.89 49.89
CA LYS A 329 7.74 6.46 50.62
C LYS A 329 9.06 5.96 50.04
N VAL A 330 10.02 6.86 49.86
CA VAL A 330 11.39 6.56 49.42
C VAL A 330 12.34 7.09 50.48
N SER A 331 13.10 6.19 51.09
CA SER A 331 14.16 6.54 52.04
C SER A 331 15.49 6.65 51.29
N PHE A 332 16.28 7.68 51.60
CA PHE A 332 17.58 7.91 50.99
C PHE A 332 18.64 8.34 52.01
#